data_AF-A0A450VFF3-F1
#
_entry.id   AF-A0A450VFF3-F1
#
_cell.length_a   1.000
_cell.length_b   1.000
_cell.length_c   1.000
_cell.angle_alpha   90.00
_cell.angle_beta   90.00
_cell.angle_gamma   90.00
#
_symmetry.space_group_name_H-M   'P 1'
#
loop_
_entity.id
_entity.type
_entity.pdbx_description
1 polymer ?
#
loop_
_entity_poly.entity_id
_entity_poly.type
_entity_poly.pdbx_seq_one_letter_code
_entity_poly.pdbx_strand_id
1 'polypeptide(L)' 'MQNFPERLKEERKRLGYTQTAFGAIGDVVLRTQMLYEKGRRAPDARYLQAIHRAGADVLYILTGERNAATPATGQEAR' A
#
# COMPACT_ATOMS: atom_id res chain seq x y z
N MET A 1 -9.59 4.12 14.92
CA MET A 1 -9.16 2.79 14.42
C MET A 1 -8.93 2.91 12.93
N GLN A 2 -7.74 2.59 12.44
CA GLN A 2 -7.50 2.61 11.00
C GLN A 2 -7.99 1.29 10.36
N ASN A 3 -8.74 1.38 9.26
CA ASN A 3 -9.22 0.23 8.50
C ASN A 3 -8.29 -0.11 7.31
N PHE A 4 -8.55 -1.24 6.64
CA PHE A 4 -7.72 -1.71 5.52
C PHE A 4 -7.50 -0.65 4.42
N PRO A 5 -8.55 0.05 3.91
CA PRO A 5 -8.38 1.11 2.91
C PRO A 5 -7.46 2.25 3.34
N GLU A 6 -7.54 2.65 4.60
CA GLU A 6 -6.69 3.71 5.17
C GLU A 6 -5.22 3.27 5.21
N ARG A 7 -4.94 2.05 5.69
CA ARG A 7 -3.56 1.52 5.74
C ARG A 7 -2.95 1.32 4.36
N LEU A 8 -3.74 0.89 3.37
CA LEU A 8 -3.29 0.81 1.97
C LEU A 8 -2.87 2.18 1.43
N LYS A 9 -3.66 3.21 1.73
CA LYS A 9 -3.35 4.60 1.34
C LYS A 9 -2.11 5.13 2.06
N GLU A 10 -1.93 4.79 3.33
CA GLU A 10 -0.75 5.16 4.10
C GLU A 10 0.52 4.55 3.52
N GLU A 11 0.53 3.24 3.24
CA GLU A 11 1.71 2.58 2.68
C GLU A 11 2.07 3.14 1.29
N ARG A 12 1.06 3.42 0.45
CA ARG A 12 1.31 4.12 -0.81
C ARG A 12 2.00 5.47 -0.60
N LYS A 13 1.50 6.27 0.35
CA LYS A 13 2.06 7.59 0.66
C LYS A 13 3.46 7.48 1.24
N ARG A 14 3.71 6.52 2.13
CA ARG A 14 5.03 6.24 2.72
C ARG A 14 6.07 5.95 1.64
N LEU A 15 5.68 5.23 0.60
CA LEU A 15 6.52 4.91 -0.55
C LEU A 15 6.62 6.05 -1.58
N GLY A 16 5.92 7.17 -1.38
CA GLY A 16 5.98 8.32 -2.30
C GLY A 16 5.23 8.14 -3.61
N TYR A 17 4.39 7.12 -3.76
CA TYR A 17 3.68 6.87 -5.03
C TYR A 17 2.38 7.67 -5.16
N THR A 18 2.11 8.12 -6.39
CA THR A 18 0.76 8.57 -6.79
C THR A 18 -0.19 7.38 -6.88
N GLN A 19 -1.51 7.61 -6.86
CA GLN A 19 -2.49 6.53 -7.02
C GLN A 19 -2.36 5.81 -8.37
N THR A 20 -2.06 6.55 -9.44
CA THR A 20 -1.82 5.97 -10.77
C THR A 20 -0.58 5.09 -10.78
N ALA A 21 0.54 5.58 -10.25
CA ALA A 21 1.80 4.82 -10.21
C ALA A 21 1.67 3.56 -9.33
N PHE A 22 1.00 3.68 -8.18
CA PHE A 22 0.80 2.54 -7.28
C PHE A 22 -0.18 1.50 -7.85
N GLY A 23 -1.25 1.95 -8.51
CA GLY A 23 -2.16 1.06 -9.23
C GLY A 23 -1.44 0.28 -10.33
N ALA A 24 -0.58 0.95 -11.10
CA ALA A 24 0.18 0.33 -12.19
C ALA A 24 1.11 -0.81 -11.70
N ILE A 25 1.67 -0.70 -10.49
CA ILE A 25 2.46 -1.80 -9.88
C ILE A 25 1.63 -3.08 -9.77
N GLY A 26 0.37 -2.95 -9.37
CA GLY A 26 -0.57 -4.06 -9.25
C GLY A 26 -1.37 -4.37 -10.52
N ASP A 27 -0.94 -3.86 -11.68
CA ASP A 27 -1.63 -3.99 -12.97
C ASP A 27 -3.10 -3.54 -12.95
N VAL A 28 -3.37 -2.42 -12.26
CA VAL A 28 -4.70 -1.82 -12.20
C VAL A 28 -4.68 -0.34 -12.56
N VAL A 29 -5.79 0.11 -13.14
CA VAL A 29 -6.00 1.53 -13.46
C VAL A 29 -6.25 2.37 -12.21
N LEU A 30 -6.04 3.69 -12.31
CA LEU A 30 -6.29 4.68 -11.25
C LEU A 30 -7.66 4.49 -10.57
N ARG A 31 -8.72 4.25 -11.34
CA ARG A 31 -10.08 4.05 -10.81
C ARG A 31 -10.15 2.88 -9.83
N THR A 32 -9.48 1.78 -10.14
CA THR A 32 -9.44 0.60 -9.28
C THR A 32 -8.68 0.91 -7.99
N GLN A 33 -7.54 1.60 -8.07
CA GLN A 33 -6.80 2.03 -6.88
C GLN A 33 -7.65 2.95 -5.97
N MET A 34 -8.38 3.90 -6.56
CA MET A 34 -9.30 4.76 -5.80
C MET A 34 -10.41 3.98 -5.11
N LEU A 35 -10.93 2.90 -5.72
CA LEU A 35 -11.95 2.06 -5.11
C LEU A 35 -11.39 1.25 -3.93
N TYR A 36 -10.14 0.80 -4.02
CA TYR A 36 -9.44 0.15 -2.91
C TYR A 36 -9.26 1.11 -1.72
N GLU A 37 -8.75 2.32 -1.97
CA GLU A 37 -8.54 3.33 -0.92
C GLU A 37 -9.84 3.94 -0.35
N LYS A 38 -10.98 3.72 -1.01
CA LYS A 38 -12.32 4.09 -0.51
C LYS A 38 -13.06 2.91 0.14
N GLY A 39 -12.45 1.72 0.19
CA GLY A 39 -13.09 0.51 0.72
C GLY A 39 -14.29 0.01 -0.07
N ARG A 40 -14.43 0.43 -1.33
CA ARG A 40 -15.53 0.00 -2.21
C ARG A 40 -15.22 -1.31 -2.95
N ARG A 41 -13.96 -1.71 -2.95
CA ARG A 41 -13.46 -2.96 -3.52
C ARG A 41 -12.25 -3.42 -2.72
N ALA A 42 -12.06 -4.73 -2.60
CA ALA A 42 -10.82 -5.30 -2.06
C ALA A 42 -9.85 -5.64 -3.20
N PRO A 43 -8.54 -5.39 -3.04
CA PRO A 43 -7.53 -5.91 -3.95
C PRO A 43 -7.43 -7.43 -3.83
N ASP A 44 -6.98 -8.07 -4.91
CA ASP A 44 -6.68 -9.50 -4.89
C ASP A 44 -5.25 -9.79 -4.41
N ALA A 45 -4.94 -11.08 -4.25
CA ALA A 45 -3.62 -11.52 -3.82
C ALA A 45 -2.49 -11.18 -4.81
N ARG A 46 -2.77 -11.06 -6.12
CA ARG A 46 -1.76 -10.70 -7.13
C ARG A 46 -1.36 -9.24 -6.97
N TYR A 47 -2.33 -8.35 -6.79
CA TYR A 47 -2.10 -6.95 -6.48
C TYR A 47 -1.26 -6.80 -5.20
N LEU A 48 -1.63 -7.51 -4.13
CA LEU A 48 -0.91 -7.45 -2.85
C LEU A 48 0.54 -7.96 -2.99
N GLN A 49 0.76 -9.04 -3.72
CA GLN A 49 2.11 -9.54 -4.00
C GLN A 49 2.95 -8.53 -4.79
N ALA A 50 2.36 -7.86 -5.77
CA ALA A 50 3.07 -6.89 -6.59
C ALA A 50 3.51 -5.66 -5.78
N ILE A 51 2.62 -5.09 -4.97
CA ILE A 51 2.98 -3.94 -4.12
C ILE A 51 3.96 -4.32 -3.01
N HIS A 52 3.92 -5.57 -2.52
CA HIS A 52 4.91 -6.07 -1.56
C HIS A 52 6.32 -6.04 -2.15
N ARG A 53 6.48 -6.48 -3.40
CA ARG A 53 7.76 -6.43 -4.13
C ARG A 53 8.23 -4.99 -4.37
N ALA A 54 7.30 -4.03 -4.42
CA ALA A 54 7.60 -2.61 -4.47
C ALA A 54 7.86 -1.96 -3.09
N GLY A 55 7.94 -2.76 -2.02
CA GLY A 55 8.30 -2.31 -0.67
C GLY A 55 7.12 -1.97 0.24
N ALA A 56 5.87 -2.25 -0.17
CA ALA A 56 4.71 -2.06 0.70
C ALA A 56 4.68 -3.11 1.82
N ASP A 57 4.38 -2.67 3.05
CA ASP A 57 4.19 -3.58 4.17
C ASP A 57 2.79 -4.20 4.11
N VAL A 58 2.68 -5.35 3.44
CA VAL A 58 1.39 -6.06 3.27
C VAL A 58 0.86 -6.61 4.59
N LEU A 59 1.73 -6.96 5.55
CA LEU A 59 1.29 -7.36 6.89
C LEU A 59 0.56 -6.19 7.54
N TYR A 60 1.18 -5.01 7.56
CA TYR A 60 0.56 -3.80 8.09
C TYR A 60 -0.76 -3.46 7.40
N ILE A 61 -0.81 -3.54 6.06
CA ILE A 61 -2.04 -3.27 5.32
C ILE A 61 -3.18 -4.21 5.77
N LEU A 62 -2.90 -5.50 5.94
CA LEU A 62 -3.92 -6.51 6.29
C LEU A 62 -4.32 -6.46 7.77
N THR A 63 -3.35 -6.38 8.68
CA THR A 63 -3.57 -6.60 10.13
C THR A 63 -3.51 -5.33 10.96
N GLY A 64 -2.81 -4.30 10.47
CA GLY A 64 -2.45 -3.12 11.26
C GLY A 64 -1.18 -3.29 12.09
N GLU A 65 -0.55 -4.46 12.06
CA GLU A 65 0.71 -4.74 12.75
C GLU A 65 1.87 -4.44 11.80
N ARG A 66 2.82 -3.60 12.23
CA ARG A 66 4.01 -3.33 11.42
C ARG A 66 5.00 -4.45 11.55
N ASN A 67 5.59 -4.86 10.42
CA ASN A 67 6.71 -5.77 10.47
C ASN A 67 7.93 -5.03 11.03
N ALA A 68 8.54 -5.55 12.10
CA ALA A 68 9.74 -4.97 12.72
C ALA A 68 10.95 -4.90 11.76
N ALA A 69 10.92 -5.68 10.67
CA ALA A 69 11.94 -5.68 9.64
C ALA A 69 11.73 -4.67 8.50
N THR A 70 10.58 -3.96 8.43
CA THR A 70 10.36 -2.93 7.41
C THR A 70 10.89 -1.60 7.92
N PRO A 71 12.04 -1.08 7.44
CA PRO A 71 12.53 0.21 7.89
C PRO A 71 11.51 1.29 7.52
N ALA A 72 11.10 2.08 8.52
CA ALA A 72 10.36 3.31 8.29
C ALA A 72 11.30 4.24 7.52
N THR A 73 11.21 4.26 6.19
CA THR A 73 12.01 5.16 5.36
C THR A 73 11.61 6.60 5.68
N GLY A 74 12.43 7.21 6.53
CA GLY A 74 12.25 8.54 7.09
C GLY A 74 13.35 8.89 8.10
N GLN A 75 14.56 8.33 7.97
CA GLN A 75 15.73 8.81 8.69
C GLN A 75 16.77 9.30 7.68
N GLU A 76 17.00 10.60 7.77
CA GLU A 76 17.96 11.41 7.04
C GLU A 76 19.35 10.76 7.05
N ALA A 77 19.93 10.64 5.86
CA ALA A 77 21.37 10.44 5.73
C ALA A 77 22.06 11.72 6.24
N ARG A 78 22.79 11.59 7.35
CA ARG A 78 23.78 12.57 7.81
C ARG A 78 25.01 12.54 6.93
#